data_AF-A0A1Z1CAC5-F1
#
_entry.id   AF-A0A1Z1CAC5-F1
#
_cell.length_a   1.000
_cell.length_b   1.000
_cell.length_c   1.000
_cell.angle_alpha   90.00
_cell.angle_beta   90.00
_cell.angle_gamma   90.00
#
_symmetry.space_group_name_H-M   'P 1'
#
loop_
_entity.id
_entity.type
_entity.pdbx_description
1 polymer ?
#
loop_
_entity_poly.entity_id
_entity_poly.type
_entity_poly.pdbx_seq_one_letter_code
_entity_poly.pdbx_strand_id
1 'polypeptide(L)'
;PGHFGDVWKYWTDDGLGYFEFLQLAEDLGASPVWVVNNGISHNDQVDTSSISPFVQEILDSIEFARGDPDSEWGSIRAAMGHPEPFDLRYVAVGNEDCSKKNYRGNYLKFYQDAYPDMKIISNCDGSAKQLDHPADMYDYHIYTGANSMFSSAHTFDHALRSGPKAFVSEYAVTGKDAGTGSLLAAIAEAGFLIGIERNSDLVEMASYAPLFVNANDRQWNPDAIVFDSFQQYGTPSYWMQHFFKESSGAVLLNSTLQANSSSSLIASAIAWENPDDQKNYLKIKVVNFGGNTVILKISIDGLEKNSLQSYGSTKTILTSSNRMDENSFKVPNKVAPIQSNLEEAAENMEVVLPPNSFTSFNLFIKSNKIRLPGNNYVGKSSD
;
A
#
# COMPACT_ATOMS: atom_id res chain seq x y z
N PRO A 1 25.16 3.68 -20.60
CA PRO A 1 24.42 4.59 -21.50
C PRO A 1 23.07 4.87 -20.83
N GLY A 2 22.56 6.09 -20.92
CA GLY A 2 21.24 6.44 -20.39
C GLY A 2 20.16 6.45 -21.46
N HIS A 3 18.92 6.77 -21.09
CA HIS A 3 17.81 6.94 -22.04
C HIS A 3 16.99 8.21 -21.77
N PHE A 4 16.23 8.64 -22.78
CA PHE A 4 15.26 9.72 -22.63
C PHE A 4 13.91 9.12 -22.23
N GLY A 5 13.43 9.45 -21.03
CA GLY A 5 12.09 9.07 -20.59
C GLY A 5 11.07 9.94 -21.31
N ASP A 6 10.43 9.41 -22.35
CA ASP A 6 9.49 10.14 -23.21
C ASP A 6 8.17 10.48 -22.51
N VAL A 7 7.78 9.72 -21.49
CA VAL A 7 6.61 9.97 -20.63
C VAL A 7 6.82 11.22 -19.76
N TRP A 8 7.96 11.30 -19.07
CA TRP A 8 8.27 12.36 -18.10
C TRP A 8 9.17 13.48 -18.65
N LYS A 9 9.65 13.31 -19.89
CA LYS A 9 10.38 14.30 -20.70
C LYS A 9 11.73 14.75 -20.15
N TYR A 10 12.48 13.83 -19.54
CA TYR A 10 13.87 14.09 -19.11
C TYR A 10 14.80 12.90 -19.42
N TRP A 11 16.10 13.17 -19.43
CA TRP A 11 17.14 12.14 -19.57
C TRP A 11 17.45 11.50 -18.23
N THR A 12 17.49 10.18 -18.20
CA THR A 12 18.08 9.38 -17.12
C THR A 12 19.45 8.88 -17.57
N ASP A 13 20.40 8.85 -16.65
CA ASP A 13 21.72 8.24 -16.86
C ASP A 13 21.72 6.73 -16.65
N ASP A 14 20.59 6.19 -16.14
CA ASP A 14 20.38 4.80 -15.73
C ASP A 14 21.37 4.33 -14.66
N GLY A 15 21.89 5.27 -13.85
CA GLY A 15 22.76 4.97 -12.69
C GLY A 15 22.01 4.38 -11.50
N LEU A 16 20.69 4.59 -11.41
CA LEU A 16 19.79 3.86 -10.53
C LEU A 16 19.07 2.79 -11.36
N GLY A 17 19.69 1.61 -11.48
CA GLY A 17 19.25 0.52 -12.32
C GLY A 17 18.58 -0.61 -11.55
N TYR A 18 18.36 -1.72 -12.25
CA TYR A 18 17.66 -2.90 -11.71
C TYR A 18 18.36 -3.48 -10.46
N PHE A 19 19.69 -3.60 -10.49
CA PHE A 19 20.46 -4.07 -9.34
C PHE A 19 20.31 -3.14 -8.13
N GLU A 20 20.41 -1.83 -8.34
CA GLU A 20 20.27 -0.85 -7.27
C GLU A 20 18.87 -0.86 -6.65
N PHE A 21 17.81 -1.08 -7.44
CA PHE A 21 16.46 -1.22 -6.91
C PHE A 21 16.24 -2.53 -6.13
N LEU A 22 16.84 -3.64 -6.58
CA LEU A 22 16.80 -4.90 -5.84
C LEU A 22 17.55 -4.78 -4.50
N GLN A 23 18.74 -4.16 -4.50
CA GLN A 23 19.49 -3.87 -3.29
C GLN A 23 18.72 -2.93 -2.36
N LEU A 24 18.08 -1.88 -2.90
CA LEU A 24 17.26 -0.96 -2.12
C LEU A 24 16.10 -1.70 -1.43
N ALA A 25 15.47 -2.67 -2.11
CA ALA A 25 14.41 -3.47 -1.51
C ALA A 25 14.93 -4.28 -0.31
N GLU A 26 16.10 -4.92 -0.43
CA GLU A 26 16.73 -5.64 0.69
C GLU A 26 17.09 -4.71 1.85
N ASP A 27 17.71 -3.57 1.56
CA ASP A 27 18.13 -2.58 2.56
C ASP A 27 16.93 -2.02 3.34
N LEU A 28 15.77 -1.92 2.70
CA LEU A 28 14.50 -1.49 3.32
C LEU A 28 13.74 -2.64 3.99
N GLY A 29 14.17 -3.89 3.82
CA GLY A 29 13.41 -5.08 4.24
C GLY A 29 12.08 -5.23 3.51
N ALA A 30 12.00 -4.74 2.27
CA ALA A 30 10.83 -4.77 1.41
C ALA A 30 10.92 -5.91 0.38
N SER A 31 9.77 -6.34 -0.16
CA SER A 31 9.72 -7.24 -1.31
C SER A 31 9.42 -6.45 -2.58
N PRO A 32 10.26 -6.53 -3.63
CA PRO A 32 10.05 -5.80 -4.88
C PRO A 32 8.91 -6.40 -5.71
N VAL A 33 8.19 -5.53 -6.42
CA VAL A 33 7.32 -5.89 -7.55
C VAL A 33 8.02 -5.43 -8.83
N TRP A 34 8.46 -6.37 -9.65
CA TRP A 34 9.20 -6.04 -10.88
C TRP A 34 8.24 -5.78 -12.04
N VAL A 35 8.16 -4.53 -12.49
CA VAL A 35 7.31 -4.12 -13.62
C VAL A 35 8.12 -4.25 -14.91
N VAL A 36 7.67 -5.12 -15.81
CA VAL A 36 8.42 -5.45 -17.03
C VAL A 36 7.80 -4.87 -18.29
N ASN A 37 8.65 -4.52 -19.26
CA ASN A 37 8.19 -4.10 -20.57
C ASN A 37 7.60 -5.28 -21.35
N ASN A 38 6.31 -5.21 -21.69
CA ASN A 38 5.58 -6.25 -22.41
C ASN A 38 5.53 -6.01 -23.94
N GLY A 39 6.46 -5.21 -24.47
CA GLY A 39 6.51 -4.78 -25.86
C GLY A 39 5.51 -3.67 -26.22
N ILE A 40 5.04 -2.90 -25.24
CA ILE A 40 4.09 -1.81 -25.43
C ILE A 40 4.65 -0.51 -24.85
N SER A 41 4.39 0.58 -25.56
CA SER A 41 4.60 1.94 -25.08
C SER A 41 3.33 2.78 -25.28
N HIS A 42 3.42 4.07 -24.91
CA HIS A 42 2.34 5.01 -25.22
C HIS A 42 2.07 5.14 -26.72
N ASN A 43 3.10 4.96 -27.56
CA ASN A 43 3.06 5.24 -28.99
C ASN A 43 3.12 3.97 -29.87
N ASP A 44 3.70 2.88 -29.37
CA ASP A 44 4.03 1.69 -30.17
C ASP A 44 3.59 0.40 -29.48
N GLN A 45 3.39 -0.65 -30.28
CA GLN A 45 3.07 -2.01 -29.81
C GLN A 45 3.75 -3.03 -30.71
N VAL A 46 4.59 -3.88 -30.11
CA VAL A 46 5.17 -5.05 -30.77
C VAL A 46 4.07 -6.08 -31.00
N ASP A 47 4.01 -6.64 -32.20
CA ASP A 47 3.08 -7.72 -32.53
C ASP A 47 3.39 -8.97 -31.72
N THR A 48 2.36 -9.65 -31.23
CA THR A 48 2.52 -10.88 -30.42
C THR A 48 3.33 -11.97 -31.12
N SER A 49 3.34 -12.02 -32.45
CA SER A 49 4.18 -12.96 -33.20
C SER A 49 5.69 -12.67 -33.09
N SER A 50 6.06 -11.45 -32.69
CA SER A 50 7.44 -10.95 -32.62
C SER A 50 7.88 -10.60 -31.19
N ILE A 51 7.09 -10.96 -30.17
CA ILE A 51 7.35 -10.59 -28.77
C ILE A 51 8.47 -11.40 -28.09
N SER A 52 8.92 -12.50 -28.70
CA SER A 52 9.86 -13.44 -28.08
C SER A 52 11.13 -12.78 -27.50
N PRO A 53 11.76 -11.76 -28.12
CA PRO A 53 12.91 -11.09 -27.52
C PRO A 53 12.59 -10.42 -26.17
N PHE A 54 11.43 -9.79 -26.03
CA PHE A 54 10.99 -9.18 -24.77
C PHE A 54 10.71 -10.24 -23.71
N VAL A 55 10.11 -11.37 -24.11
CA VAL A 55 9.91 -12.50 -23.18
C VAL A 55 11.25 -13.01 -22.66
N GLN A 56 12.26 -13.15 -23.52
CA GLN A 56 13.60 -13.57 -23.11
C GLN A 56 14.24 -12.55 -22.16
N GLU A 57 14.19 -11.25 -22.46
CA GLU A 57 14.71 -10.20 -21.56
C GLU A 57 14.06 -10.25 -20.17
N ILE A 58 12.78 -10.57 -20.09
CA ILE A 58 12.10 -10.75 -18.80
C ILE A 58 12.66 -11.98 -18.06
N LEU A 59 12.77 -13.13 -18.73
CA LEU A 59 13.31 -14.35 -18.13
C LEU A 59 14.77 -14.16 -17.67
N ASP A 60 15.57 -13.47 -18.48
CA ASP A 60 16.95 -13.08 -18.18
C ASP A 60 17.00 -12.17 -16.95
N SER A 61 16.09 -11.19 -16.82
CA SER A 61 16.01 -10.33 -15.64
C SER A 61 15.63 -11.10 -14.36
N ILE A 62 14.84 -12.17 -14.50
CA ILE A 62 14.47 -13.04 -13.37
C ILE A 62 15.66 -13.94 -13.01
N GLU A 63 16.38 -14.49 -14.00
CA GLU A 63 17.59 -15.27 -13.76
C GLU A 63 18.70 -14.40 -13.14
N PHE A 64 18.86 -13.14 -13.57
CA PHE A 64 19.76 -12.19 -12.92
C PHE A 64 19.45 -12.07 -11.43
N ALA A 65 18.18 -11.88 -11.07
CA ALA A 65 17.77 -11.68 -9.69
C ALA A 65 17.84 -12.97 -8.85
N ARG A 66 17.43 -14.11 -9.42
CA ARG A 66 17.13 -15.35 -8.67
C ARG A 66 18.03 -16.55 -9.00
N GLY A 67 18.73 -16.51 -10.12
CA GLY A 67 19.51 -17.61 -10.65
C GLY A 67 20.71 -17.96 -9.79
N ASP A 68 21.19 -19.19 -9.94
CA ASP A 68 22.42 -19.66 -9.30
C ASP A 68 23.61 -18.76 -9.69
N PRO A 69 24.56 -18.46 -8.79
CA PRO A 69 25.72 -17.64 -9.11
C PRO A 69 26.60 -18.20 -10.25
N ASP A 70 26.46 -19.45 -10.64
CA ASP A 70 27.15 -20.05 -11.80
C ASP A 70 26.32 -20.00 -13.10
N SER A 71 25.09 -19.48 -13.07
CA SER A 71 24.23 -19.32 -14.24
C SER A 71 24.63 -18.12 -15.11
N GLU A 72 24.07 -17.98 -16.32
CA GLU A 72 24.47 -16.91 -17.24
C GLU A 72 24.27 -15.53 -16.61
N TRP A 73 23.05 -15.25 -16.16
CA TRP A 73 22.73 -13.96 -15.56
C TRP A 73 23.01 -13.90 -14.06
N GLY A 74 22.91 -15.03 -13.35
CA GLY A 74 23.26 -15.11 -11.93
C GLY A 74 24.76 -14.86 -11.68
N SER A 75 25.64 -15.28 -12.59
CA SER A 75 27.08 -14.97 -12.50
C SER A 75 27.39 -13.49 -12.66
N ILE A 76 26.58 -12.74 -13.42
CA ILE A 76 26.72 -11.28 -13.53
C ILE A 76 26.35 -10.63 -12.19
N ARG A 77 25.21 -11.01 -11.58
CA ARG A 77 24.81 -10.56 -10.23
C ARG A 77 25.91 -10.85 -9.20
N ALA A 78 26.46 -12.06 -9.21
CA ALA A 78 27.54 -12.46 -8.32
C ALA A 78 28.82 -11.64 -8.53
N ALA A 79 29.21 -11.39 -9.79
CA ALA A 79 30.36 -10.56 -10.13
C ALA A 79 30.18 -9.08 -9.75
N MET A 80 28.93 -8.61 -9.69
CA MET A 80 28.56 -7.29 -9.17
C MET A 80 28.61 -7.20 -7.64
N GLY A 81 28.93 -8.30 -6.95
CA GLY A 81 29.16 -8.33 -5.50
C GLY A 81 28.00 -8.92 -4.69
N HIS A 82 26.97 -9.46 -5.34
CA HIS A 82 25.82 -10.07 -4.67
C HIS A 82 25.59 -11.50 -5.18
N PRO A 83 26.29 -12.51 -4.60
CA PRO A 83 26.17 -13.89 -5.06
C PRO A 83 24.83 -14.54 -4.69
N GLU A 84 24.17 -14.07 -3.64
CA GLU A 84 22.91 -14.65 -3.17
C GLU A 84 21.73 -14.21 -4.06
N PRO A 85 20.71 -15.06 -4.25
CA PRO A 85 19.48 -14.65 -4.93
C PRO A 85 18.74 -13.54 -4.17
N PHE A 86 18.23 -12.54 -4.89
CA PHE A 86 17.27 -11.56 -4.36
C PHE A 86 15.89 -12.20 -4.15
N ASP A 87 15.13 -11.69 -3.18
CA ASP A 87 13.75 -12.13 -2.91
C ASP A 87 12.72 -11.54 -3.89
N LEU A 88 12.78 -11.96 -5.16
CA LEU A 88 11.84 -11.53 -6.20
C LEU A 88 10.69 -12.53 -6.37
N ARG A 89 9.50 -12.18 -5.88
CA ARG A 89 8.30 -13.04 -5.94
C ARG A 89 7.22 -12.56 -6.91
N TYR A 90 7.20 -11.27 -7.23
CA TYR A 90 6.11 -10.62 -7.97
C TYR A 90 6.64 -9.97 -9.26
N VAL A 91 5.93 -10.22 -10.37
CA VAL A 91 6.19 -9.55 -11.66
C VAL A 91 4.88 -8.99 -12.21
N ALA A 92 4.87 -7.71 -12.56
CA ALA A 92 3.78 -7.05 -13.25
C ALA A 92 4.12 -6.86 -14.73
N VAL A 93 3.23 -7.27 -15.63
CA VAL A 93 3.54 -7.42 -17.06
C VAL A 93 3.01 -6.25 -17.87
N GLY A 94 3.77 -5.15 -17.88
CA GLY A 94 3.39 -3.87 -18.48
C GLY A 94 2.91 -2.86 -17.46
N ASN A 95 2.37 -1.74 -17.96
CA ASN A 95 1.76 -0.69 -17.13
C ASN A 95 0.63 0.01 -17.89
N GLU A 96 -0.60 -0.01 -17.34
CA GLU A 96 -1.79 0.62 -17.97
C GLU A 96 -2.11 0.16 -19.40
N ASP A 97 -1.65 -1.04 -19.78
CA ASP A 97 -1.68 -1.52 -21.16
C ASP A 97 -2.92 -2.34 -21.54
N CYS A 98 -3.82 -2.64 -20.60
CA CYS A 98 -4.90 -3.61 -20.83
C CYS A 98 -5.77 -3.30 -22.08
N SER A 99 -5.98 -2.02 -22.37
CA SER A 99 -6.77 -1.57 -23.53
C SER A 99 -6.04 -1.70 -24.88
N LYS A 100 -4.74 -1.98 -24.87
CA LYS A 100 -3.88 -2.04 -26.03
C LYS A 100 -4.09 -3.36 -26.77
N LYS A 101 -4.13 -3.29 -28.10
CA LYS A 101 -4.45 -4.42 -28.99
C LYS A 101 -3.62 -5.68 -28.69
N ASN A 102 -2.31 -5.51 -28.48
CA ASN A 102 -1.39 -6.64 -28.36
C ASN A 102 -1.15 -7.10 -26.91
N TYR A 103 -1.66 -6.37 -25.91
CA TYR A 103 -1.41 -6.65 -24.48
C TYR A 103 -1.74 -8.10 -24.13
N ARG A 104 -2.97 -8.53 -24.40
CA ARG A 104 -3.44 -9.87 -24.03
C ARG A 104 -2.59 -10.98 -24.65
N GLY A 105 -2.18 -10.81 -25.90
CA GLY A 105 -1.32 -11.77 -26.59
C GLY A 105 0.08 -11.82 -26.00
N ASN A 106 0.68 -10.66 -25.74
CA ASN A 106 2.03 -10.52 -25.19
C ASN A 106 2.10 -11.05 -23.76
N TYR A 107 1.12 -10.68 -22.92
CA TYR A 107 0.95 -11.20 -21.57
C TYR A 107 0.91 -12.73 -21.54
N LEU A 108 0.10 -13.35 -22.40
CA LEU A 108 -0.04 -14.81 -22.45
C LEU A 108 1.25 -15.51 -22.87
N LYS A 109 2.07 -14.88 -23.72
CA LYS A 109 3.38 -15.42 -24.08
C LYS A 109 4.31 -15.48 -22.88
N PHE A 110 4.39 -14.40 -22.12
CA PHE A 110 5.18 -14.40 -20.90
C PHE A 110 4.62 -15.36 -19.83
N TYR A 111 3.30 -15.34 -19.58
CA TYR A 111 2.66 -16.17 -18.56
C TYR A 111 2.90 -17.69 -18.77
N GLN A 112 3.03 -18.13 -20.02
CA GLN A 112 3.31 -19.54 -20.36
C GLN A 112 4.72 -19.99 -19.98
N ASP A 113 5.69 -19.07 -20.04
CA ASP A 113 7.11 -19.35 -19.79
C ASP A 113 7.56 -18.91 -18.38
N ALA A 114 6.67 -18.29 -17.61
CA ALA A 114 6.95 -17.81 -16.26
C ALA A 114 7.24 -18.95 -15.27
N TYR A 115 8.07 -18.66 -14.27
CA TYR A 115 8.38 -19.59 -13.20
C TYR A 115 7.13 -19.90 -12.35
N PRO A 116 6.78 -21.18 -12.10
CA PRO A 116 5.52 -21.55 -11.45
C PRO A 116 5.31 -21.01 -10.02
N ASP A 117 6.38 -20.61 -9.34
CA ASP A 117 6.36 -20.09 -7.98
C ASP A 117 6.21 -18.55 -7.93
N MET A 118 6.34 -17.87 -9.07
CA MET A 118 6.17 -16.42 -9.16
C MET A 118 4.70 -16.02 -9.21
N LYS A 119 4.40 -14.83 -8.70
CA LYS A 119 3.08 -14.21 -8.79
C LYS A 119 3.06 -13.23 -9.95
N ILE A 120 2.30 -13.59 -10.98
CA ILE A 120 2.18 -12.76 -12.18
C ILE A 120 0.95 -11.85 -12.08
N ILE A 121 1.21 -10.55 -12.19
CA ILE A 121 0.23 -9.48 -12.08
C ILE A 121 -0.13 -8.98 -13.49
N SER A 122 -1.42 -9.05 -13.83
CA SER A 122 -1.95 -8.47 -15.06
C SER A 122 -2.36 -7.00 -14.84
N ASN A 123 -2.05 -6.09 -15.76
CA ASN A 123 -2.55 -4.70 -15.72
C ASN A 123 -4.02 -4.55 -16.15
N CYS A 124 -4.74 -5.65 -16.36
CA CYS A 124 -6.17 -5.59 -16.60
C CYS A 124 -6.95 -5.57 -15.29
N ASP A 125 -7.82 -4.59 -15.10
CA ASP A 125 -8.68 -4.50 -13.94
C ASP A 125 -9.71 -5.65 -13.88
N GLY A 126 -9.58 -6.49 -12.85
CA GLY A 126 -10.48 -7.59 -12.52
C GLY A 126 -11.57 -7.28 -11.48
N SER A 127 -11.65 -6.05 -10.96
CA SER A 127 -12.53 -5.68 -9.84
C SER A 127 -14.02 -5.78 -10.16
N ALA A 128 -14.41 -5.31 -11.34
CA ALA A 128 -15.82 -5.27 -11.77
C ALA A 128 -16.22 -6.48 -12.63
N LYS A 129 -15.24 -7.11 -13.29
CA LYS A 129 -15.45 -8.21 -14.23
C LYS A 129 -14.28 -9.18 -14.11
N GLN A 130 -14.59 -10.48 -14.16
CA GLN A 130 -13.54 -11.49 -14.18
C GLN A 130 -12.64 -11.32 -15.41
N LEU A 131 -11.33 -11.51 -15.21
CA LEU A 131 -10.36 -11.52 -16.31
C LEU A 131 -10.68 -12.63 -17.32
N ASP A 132 -10.42 -12.35 -18.59
CA ASP A 132 -10.59 -13.28 -19.70
C ASP A 132 -9.31 -14.08 -20.01
N HIS A 133 -8.33 -14.03 -19.11
CA HIS A 133 -7.03 -14.69 -19.18
C HIS A 133 -6.55 -15.05 -17.76
N PRO A 134 -5.65 -16.04 -17.60
CA PRO A 134 -5.13 -16.42 -16.29
C PRO A 134 -4.19 -15.34 -15.73
N ALA A 135 -4.26 -15.12 -14.43
CA ALA A 135 -3.32 -14.31 -13.66
C ALA A 135 -3.34 -14.76 -12.20
N ASP A 136 -2.26 -14.54 -11.47
CA ASP A 136 -2.26 -14.71 -10.01
C ASP A 136 -2.91 -13.51 -9.32
N MET A 137 -2.67 -12.33 -9.89
CA MET A 137 -3.14 -11.05 -9.40
C MET A 137 -3.50 -10.12 -10.55
N TYR A 138 -4.24 -9.06 -10.24
CA TYR A 138 -4.55 -8.02 -11.19
C TYR A 138 -4.33 -6.64 -10.61
N ASP A 139 -4.03 -5.70 -11.49
CA ASP A 139 -3.74 -4.33 -11.16
C ASP A 139 -5.00 -3.46 -11.14
N TYR A 140 -5.03 -2.47 -10.26
CA TYR A 140 -6.10 -1.50 -10.13
C TYR A 140 -5.53 -0.10 -9.89
N HIS A 141 -5.84 0.82 -10.80
CA HIS A 141 -5.41 2.21 -10.73
C HIS A 141 -6.62 3.12 -10.49
N ILE A 142 -6.47 4.13 -9.61
CA ILE A 142 -7.49 5.18 -9.44
C ILE A 142 -6.89 6.56 -9.16
N TYR A 143 -7.10 7.46 -10.12
CA TYR A 143 -6.81 8.89 -9.99
C TYR A 143 -8.10 9.70 -10.15
N THR A 144 -8.52 10.39 -9.10
CA THR A 144 -9.83 11.09 -9.12
C THR A 144 -9.90 12.25 -8.12
N GLY A 145 -11.02 12.97 -8.09
CA GLY A 145 -11.27 14.00 -7.06
C GLY A 145 -11.61 13.40 -5.69
N ALA A 146 -11.52 14.21 -4.63
CA ALA A 146 -11.62 13.72 -3.25
C ALA A 146 -12.96 13.04 -2.93
N ASN A 147 -14.08 13.60 -3.40
CA ASN A 147 -15.41 13.02 -3.17
C ASN A 147 -15.56 11.64 -3.83
N SER A 148 -15.05 11.50 -5.06
CA SER A 148 -15.08 10.24 -5.80
C SER A 148 -14.18 9.20 -5.13
N MET A 149 -12.96 9.59 -4.74
CA MET A 149 -12.04 8.71 -4.01
C MET A 149 -12.66 8.19 -2.72
N PHE A 150 -13.25 9.07 -1.91
CA PHE A 150 -13.93 8.66 -0.67
C PHE A 150 -15.09 7.68 -0.95
N SER A 151 -15.85 7.93 -2.02
CA SER A 151 -16.97 7.06 -2.42
C SER A 151 -16.51 5.70 -2.96
N SER A 152 -15.30 5.61 -3.51
CA SER A 152 -14.66 4.37 -3.96
C SER A 152 -14.23 3.43 -2.83
N ALA A 153 -14.44 3.80 -1.57
CA ALA A 153 -14.24 2.89 -0.45
C ALA A 153 -15.11 1.62 -0.50
N HIS A 154 -16.15 1.61 -1.34
CA HIS A 154 -17.03 0.45 -1.57
C HIS A 154 -16.72 -0.32 -2.86
N THR A 155 -15.66 0.04 -3.60
CA THR A 155 -15.31 -0.59 -4.90
C THR A 155 -15.22 -2.11 -4.78
N PHE A 156 -14.58 -2.62 -3.72
CA PHE A 156 -14.35 -4.05 -3.54
C PHE A 156 -15.44 -4.76 -2.72
N ASP A 157 -16.38 -4.03 -2.12
CA ASP A 157 -17.46 -4.62 -1.29
C ASP A 157 -18.27 -5.66 -2.10
N HIS A 158 -18.41 -5.47 -3.41
CA HIS A 158 -19.16 -6.36 -4.31
C HIS A 158 -18.30 -7.09 -5.35
N ALA A 159 -16.98 -6.98 -5.27
CA ALA A 159 -16.08 -7.70 -6.17
C ALA A 159 -16.17 -9.22 -5.93
N LEU A 160 -15.85 -10.01 -6.96
CA LEU A 160 -15.93 -11.47 -6.90
C LEU A 160 -14.83 -12.02 -5.97
N ARG A 161 -15.20 -12.86 -4.99
CA ARG A 161 -14.27 -13.60 -4.10
C ARG A 161 -13.69 -14.86 -4.73
N SER A 162 -13.75 -14.95 -6.05
CA SER A 162 -13.22 -16.04 -6.85
C SER A 162 -12.34 -15.46 -7.95
N GLY A 163 -11.12 -15.99 -8.10
CA GLY A 163 -10.16 -15.53 -9.10
C GLY A 163 -8.94 -14.84 -8.49
N PRO A 164 -8.16 -14.11 -9.31
CA PRO A 164 -6.98 -13.40 -8.84
C PRO A 164 -7.33 -12.31 -7.84
N LYS A 165 -6.40 -12.03 -6.93
CA LYS A 165 -6.51 -10.91 -5.98
C LYS A 165 -6.08 -9.59 -6.62
N ALA A 166 -6.53 -8.49 -6.04
CA ALA A 166 -6.15 -7.15 -6.46
C ALA A 166 -4.80 -6.70 -5.87
N PHE A 167 -4.01 -6.03 -6.70
CA PHE A 167 -2.99 -5.08 -6.30
C PHE A 167 -3.49 -3.68 -6.70
N VAL A 168 -3.77 -2.82 -5.72
CA VAL A 168 -4.07 -1.40 -5.98
C VAL A 168 -2.73 -0.68 -6.15
N SER A 169 -2.09 -0.81 -7.31
CA SER A 169 -0.70 -0.36 -7.48
C SER A 169 -0.55 1.16 -7.55
N GLU A 170 -1.61 1.85 -7.94
CA GLU A 170 -1.63 3.29 -8.06
C GLU A 170 -2.95 3.89 -7.56
N TYR A 171 -2.87 4.76 -6.57
CA TYR A 171 -3.99 5.63 -6.21
C TYR A 171 -3.52 6.99 -5.72
N ALA A 172 -4.26 8.03 -6.11
CA ALA A 172 -4.16 9.36 -5.50
C ALA A 172 -5.40 10.22 -5.81
N VAL A 173 -5.73 11.13 -4.90
CA VAL A 173 -6.58 12.26 -5.26
C VAL A 173 -5.76 13.23 -6.12
N THR A 174 -6.32 13.71 -7.23
CA THR A 174 -5.63 14.60 -8.17
C THR A 174 -6.39 15.90 -8.44
N GLY A 175 -5.80 16.79 -9.24
CA GLY A 175 -6.41 18.05 -9.64
C GLY A 175 -6.51 19.07 -8.51
N LYS A 176 -7.59 19.86 -8.49
CA LYS A 176 -7.74 20.98 -7.54
C LYS A 176 -7.85 20.53 -6.08
N ASP A 177 -8.45 19.37 -5.84
CA ASP A 177 -8.61 18.83 -4.49
C ASP A 177 -7.27 18.41 -3.89
N ALA A 178 -6.34 17.97 -4.73
CA ALA A 178 -5.01 17.58 -4.32
C ALA A 178 -4.10 18.76 -3.97
N GLY A 179 -4.21 19.85 -4.75
CA GLY A 179 -3.22 20.94 -4.70
C GLY A 179 -1.81 20.40 -4.92
N THR A 180 -0.87 20.65 -3.99
CA THR A 180 0.47 20.01 -3.98
C THR A 180 0.59 18.90 -2.93
N GLY A 181 -0.52 18.52 -2.31
CA GLY A 181 -0.59 17.57 -1.20
C GLY A 181 -1.43 18.15 -0.07
N SER A 182 -2.75 18.17 -0.26
CA SER A 182 -3.71 18.74 0.69
C SER A 182 -4.20 17.74 1.73
N LEU A 183 -4.65 18.25 2.88
CA LEU A 183 -5.36 17.44 3.88
C LEU A 183 -6.62 16.78 3.30
N LEU A 184 -7.33 17.45 2.39
CA LEU A 184 -8.51 16.91 1.73
C LEU A 184 -8.17 15.62 0.96
N ALA A 185 -7.10 15.63 0.16
CA ALA A 185 -6.64 14.44 -0.55
C ALA A 185 -6.40 13.29 0.43
N ALA A 186 -5.60 13.54 1.48
CA ALA A 186 -5.26 12.55 2.48
C ALA A 186 -6.47 11.93 3.17
N ILE A 187 -7.49 12.70 3.55
CA ILE A 187 -8.68 12.16 4.23
C ILE A 187 -9.54 11.33 3.28
N ALA A 188 -9.68 11.75 2.02
CA ALA A 188 -10.41 10.97 1.02
C ALA A 188 -9.73 9.63 0.74
N GLU A 189 -8.40 9.65 0.58
CA GLU A 189 -7.55 8.49 0.40
C GLU A 189 -7.60 7.55 1.61
N ALA A 190 -7.61 8.10 2.84
CA ALA A 190 -7.82 7.30 4.05
C ALA A 190 -9.16 6.55 4.02
N GLY A 191 -10.22 7.20 3.51
CA GLY A 191 -11.52 6.55 3.33
C GLY A 191 -11.44 5.37 2.36
N PHE A 192 -10.78 5.57 1.22
CA PHE A 192 -10.53 4.52 0.24
C PHE A 192 -9.71 3.35 0.84
N LEU A 193 -8.63 3.66 1.57
CA LEU A 193 -7.80 2.65 2.23
C LEU A 193 -8.54 1.88 3.34
N ILE A 194 -9.48 2.50 4.06
CA ILE A 194 -10.37 1.76 4.98
C ILE A 194 -11.24 0.76 4.20
N GLY A 195 -11.72 1.15 3.01
CA GLY A 195 -12.40 0.24 2.08
C GLY A 195 -11.55 -0.94 1.65
N ILE A 196 -10.27 -0.69 1.32
CA ILE A 196 -9.29 -1.74 1.01
C ILE A 196 -9.07 -2.66 2.22
N GLU A 197 -8.83 -2.10 3.41
CA GLU A 197 -8.60 -2.89 4.63
C GLU A 197 -9.80 -3.80 4.97
N ARG A 198 -11.03 -3.31 4.78
CA ARG A 198 -12.27 -4.08 4.93
C ARG A 198 -12.42 -5.22 3.92
N ASN A 199 -11.73 -5.13 2.78
CA ASN A 199 -11.73 -6.12 1.70
C ASN A 199 -10.34 -6.76 1.52
N SER A 200 -9.58 -6.90 2.61
CA SER A 200 -8.24 -7.52 2.61
C SER A 200 -8.25 -9.02 2.29
N ASP A 201 -9.43 -9.65 2.20
CA ASP A 201 -9.61 -10.97 1.60
C ASP A 201 -9.38 -10.95 0.07
N LEU A 202 -9.66 -9.82 -0.57
CA LEU A 202 -9.55 -9.61 -2.02
C LEU A 202 -8.33 -8.79 -2.44
N VAL A 203 -7.96 -7.78 -1.65
CA VAL A 203 -6.87 -6.85 -1.98
C VAL A 203 -5.64 -7.23 -1.16
N GLU A 204 -4.55 -7.58 -1.83
CA GLU A 204 -3.32 -8.04 -1.17
C GLU A 204 -2.30 -6.92 -0.95
N MET A 205 -2.26 -5.95 -1.86
CA MET A 205 -1.28 -4.86 -1.86
C MET A 205 -1.93 -3.54 -2.28
N ALA A 206 -1.40 -2.43 -1.76
CA ALA A 206 -1.79 -1.09 -2.18
C ALA A 206 -0.56 -0.15 -2.18
N SER A 207 -0.47 0.73 -3.17
CA SER A 207 0.63 1.67 -3.36
C SER A 207 0.11 3.04 -3.79
N TYR A 208 0.52 4.07 -3.05
CA TYR A 208 0.23 5.45 -3.42
C TYR A 208 1.20 5.92 -4.49
N ALA A 209 0.69 6.64 -5.48
CA ALA A 209 1.48 7.11 -6.59
C ALA A 209 1.24 8.59 -6.92
N PRO A 210 2.31 9.37 -7.18
CA PRO A 210 3.73 9.01 -7.08
C PRO A 210 4.32 9.21 -5.67
N LEU A 211 5.42 8.49 -5.37
CA LEU A 211 6.07 8.54 -4.05
C LEU A 211 6.92 9.80 -3.84
N PHE A 212 7.69 10.21 -4.86
CA PHE A 212 8.69 11.26 -4.74
C PHE A 212 8.56 12.33 -5.82
N VAL A 213 8.85 13.58 -5.43
CA VAL A 213 8.97 14.70 -6.37
C VAL A 213 10.03 15.70 -5.95
N ASN A 214 10.86 16.10 -6.92
CA ASN A 214 11.76 17.22 -6.75
C ASN A 214 10.97 18.53 -6.88
N ALA A 215 11.01 19.37 -5.86
CA ALA A 215 10.27 20.63 -5.83
C ALA A 215 10.63 21.60 -6.98
N ASN A 216 11.79 21.42 -7.61
CA ASN A 216 12.26 22.25 -8.72
C ASN A 216 11.83 21.73 -10.10
N ASP A 217 11.29 20.51 -10.22
CA ASP A 217 10.85 19.93 -11.49
C ASP A 217 9.62 19.04 -11.30
N ARG A 218 8.49 19.70 -11.06
CA ARG A 218 7.22 19.06 -10.73
C ARG A 218 6.36 18.85 -11.98
N GLN A 219 6.32 17.62 -12.48
CA GLN A 219 5.54 17.24 -13.67
C GLN A 219 4.12 16.70 -13.32
N TRP A 220 3.93 16.21 -12.10
CA TRP A 220 2.67 15.66 -11.59
C TRP A 220 2.32 16.23 -10.21
N ASN A 221 1.05 16.14 -9.83
CA ASN A 221 0.57 16.46 -8.49
C ASN A 221 -0.62 15.58 -8.10
N PRO A 222 -0.72 15.18 -6.83
CA PRO A 222 0.24 15.37 -5.73
C PRO A 222 1.30 14.26 -5.71
N ASP A 223 2.22 14.30 -4.75
CA ASP A 223 3.19 13.24 -4.45
C ASP A 223 3.31 13.08 -2.93
N ALA A 224 3.75 11.91 -2.44
CA ALA A 224 3.83 11.67 -1.01
C ALA A 224 4.99 12.44 -0.35
N ILE A 225 6.18 12.45 -0.97
CA ILE A 225 7.41 13.04 -0.41
C ILE A 225 7.97 14.08 -1.38
N VAL A 226 8.12 15.30 -0.88
CA VAL A 226 8.67 16.43 -1.64
C VAL A 226 10.08 16.70 -1.16
N PHE A 227 11.04 16.83 -2.08
CA PHE A 227 12.44 17.06 -1.75
C PHE A 227 13.11 18.10 -2.66
N ASP A 228 14.23 18.64 -2.19
CA ASP A 228 15.22 19.34 -3.01
C ASP A 228 16.62 18.78 -2.69
N SER A 229 17.69 19.49 -3.06
CA SER A 229 19.07 19.03 -2.85
C SER A 229 19.50 18.83 -1.39
N PHE A 230 18.78 19.34 -0.39
CA PHE A 230 19.23 19.27 1.01
C PHE A 230 18.12 19.07 2.06
N GLN A 231 16.85 19.13 1.67
CA GLN A 231 15.72 19.01 2.59
C GLN A 231 14.54 18.26 1.95
N GLN A 232 13.66 17.74 2.80
CA GLN A 232 12.46 17.01 2.40
C GLN A 232 11.30 17.21 3.37
N TYR A 233 10.07 16.99 2.91
CA TYR A 233 8.89 16.87 3.77
C TYR A 233 7.89 15.86 3.20
N GLY A 234 7.12 15.24 4.09
CA GLY A 234 5.98 14.42 3.72
C GLY A 234 4.71 15.26 3.59
N THR A 235 3.91 15.01 2.56
CA THR A 235 2.58 15.61 2.41
C THR A 235 1.60 14.99 3.43
N PRO A 236 0.39 15.56 3.61
CA PRO A 236 -0.65 14.94 4.42
C PRO A 236 -0.94 13.50 3.99
N SER A 237 -0.86 13.18 2.69
CA SER A 237 -1.03 11.81 2.18
C SER A 237 0.08 10.87 2.65
N TYR A 238 1.35 11.31 2.69
CA TYR A 238 2.43 10.55 3.32
C TYR A 238 2.15 10.24 4.80
N TRP A 239 1.72 11.25 5.55
CA TRP A 239 1.42 11.09 6.96
C TRP A 239 0.18 10.21 7.22
N MET A 240 -0.78 10.24 6.30
CA MET A 240 -1.96 9.39 6.36
C MET A 240 -1.61 7.89 6.26
N GLN A 241 -0.64 7.54 5.41
CA GLN A 241 -0.16 6.15 5.28
C GLN A 241 0.28 5.56 6.62
N HIS A 242 0.82 6.38 7.52
CA HIS A 242 1.32 5.91 8.82
C HIS A 242 0.24 5.25 9.69
N PHE A 243 -1.04 5.54 9.45
CA PHE A 243 -2.15 4.91 10.16
C PHE A 243 -2.39 3.45 9.74
N PHE A 244 -1.81 3.02 8.61
CA PHE A 244 -1.97 1.69 8.04
C PHE A 244 -0.72 0.79 8.14
N LYS A 245 0.33 1.25 8.82
CA LYS A 245 1.58 0.48 8.99
C LYS A 245 1.34 -0.91 9.59
N GLU A 246 0.45 -0.98 10.58
CA GLU A 246 0.12 -2.20 11.30
C GLU A 246 -1.07 -2.94 10.69
N SER A 247 -1.57 -2.52 9.51
CA SER A 247 -2.59 -3.28 8.79
C SER A 247 -2.03 -4.57 8.22
N SER A 248 -0.78 -4.55 7.74
CA SER A 248 -0.10 -5.74 7.25
C SER A 248 0.22 -6.66 8.43
N GLY A 249 -0.24 -7.91 8.36
CA GLY A 249 -0.10 -8.91 9.43
C GLY A 249 -1.14 -8.82 10.55
N ALA A 250 -2.07 -7.86 10.49
CA ALA A 250 -3.19 -7.78 11.43
C ALA A 250 -4.39 -8.64 11.01
N VAL A 251 -5.28 -8.88 11.97
CA VAL A 251 -6.56 -9.55 11.73
C VAL A 251 -7.66 -8.49 11.63
N LEU A 252 -8.34 -8.42 10.47
CA LEU A 252 -9.54 -7.62 10.32
C LEU A 252 -10.65 -8.13 11.25
N LEU A 253 -11.26 -7.21 12.00
CA LEU A 253 -12.35 -7.53 12.91
C LEU A 253 -13.69 -7.15 12.29
N ASN A 254 -14.70 -7.97 12.57
CA ASN A 254 -16.06 -7.64 12.17
C ASN A 254 -16.51 -6.38 12.91
N SER A 255 -16.98 -5.38 12.16
CA SER A 255 -17.41 -4.11 12.71
C SER A 255 -18.59 -3.56 11.90
N THR A 256 -19.54 -2.93 12.59
CA THR A 256 -20.72 -2.32 11.98
C THR A 256 -20.75 -0.85 12.33
N LEU A 257 -20.65 0.02 11.33
CA LEU A 257 -20.85 1.46 11.50
C LEU A 257 -22.34 1.78 11.32
N GLN A 258 -23.02 2.13 12.42
CA GLN A 258 -24.39 2.62 12.39
C GLN A 258 -24.39 4.13 12.20
N ALA A 259 -24.47 4.57 10.95
CA ALA A 259 -24.55 5.98 10.63
C ALA A 259 -25.60 6.21 9.53
N ASN A 260 -26.19 7.42 9.50
CA ASN A 260 -27.15 7.78 8.46
C ASN A 260 -26.48 7.67 7.09
N SER A 261 -27.23 7.35 6.03
CA SER A 261 -26.69 7.22 4.66
C SER A 261 -26.07 8.51 4.10
N SER A 262 -26.34 9.66 4.72
CA SER A 262 -25.70 10.95 4.44
C SER A 262 -24.43 11.21 5.24
N SER A 263 -24.02 10.29 6.12
CA SER A 263 -22.82 10.44 6.92
C SER A 263 -21.58 10.26 6.06
N SER A 264 -20.65 11.21 6.16
CA SER A 264 -19.34 11.13 5.53
C SER A 264 -18.35 10.39 6.45
N LEU A 265 -18.80 9.27 7.02
CA LEU A 265 -18.05 8.46 7.97
C LEU A 265 -17.73 7.10 7.36
N ILE A 266 -16.51 6.63 7.56
CA ILE A 266 -16.15 5.25 7.30
C ILE A 266 -15.15 4.79 8.36
N ALA A 267 -15.23 3.52 8.75
CA ALA A 267 -14.42 2.97 9.81
C ALA A 267 -14.01 1.51 9.52
N SER A 268 -12.92 1.10 10.15
CA SER A 268 -12.47 -0.29 10.24
C SER A 268 -11.89 -0.56 11.63
N ALA A 269 -11.80 -1.83 11.98
CA ALA A 269 -11.16 -2.29 13.20
C ALA A 269 -10.26 -3.49 12.90
N ILE A 270 -9.05 -3.48 13.45
CA ILE A 270 -8.09 -4.57 13.34
C ILE A 270 -7.56 -4.97 14.72
N ALA A 271 -7.28 -6.25 14.90
CA ALA A 271 -6.48 -6.75 16.02
C ALA A 271 -5.06 -7.00 15.53
N TRP A 272 -4.07 -6.52 16.26
CA TRP A 272 -2.66 -6.73 15.93
C TRP A 272 -1.82 -6.95 17.18
N GLU A 273 -0.75 -7.71 17.03
CA GLU A 273 0.27 -7.89 18.07
C GLU A 273 1.49 -7.06 17.69
N ASN A 274 1.97 -6.25 18.61
CA ASN A 274 3.20 -5.51 18.41
C ASN A 274 4.39 -6.47 18.48
N PRO A 275 5.18 -6.62 17.40
CA PRO A 275 6.30 -7.55 17.39
C PRO A 275 7.39 -7.20 18.40
N ASP A 276 7.54 -5.91 18.74
CA ASP A 276 8.61 -5.44 19.63
C ASP A 276 8.39 -5.81 21.10
N ASP A 277 7.13 -5.72 21.57
CA ASP A 277 6.79 -5.92 22.98
C ASP A 277 5.74 -7.01 23.24
N GLN A 278 5.29 -7.70 22.19
CA GLN A 278 4.31 -8.80 22.22
C GLN A 278 2.98 -8.40 22.86
N LYS A 279 2.65 -7.09 22.86
CA LYS A 279 1.37 -6.59 23.35
C LYS A 279 0.32 -6.63 22.25
N ASN A 280 -0.91 -6.93 22.65
CA ASN A 280 -2.05 -7.01 21.76
C ASN A 280 -2.82 -5.70 21.79
N TYR A 281 -3.26 -5.26 20.63
CA TYR A 281 -3.97 -4.01 20.45
C TYR A 281 -5.19 -4.21 19.55
N LEU A 282 -6.27 -3.54 19.92
CA LEU A 282 -7.40 -3.28 19.04
C LEU A 282 -7.22 -1.89 18.45
N LYS A 283 -7.02 -1.79 17.13
CA LYS A 283 -6.91 -0.51 16.43
C LYS A 283 -8.19 -0.22 15.67
N ILE A 284 -8.87 0.86 16.04
CA ILE A 284 -10.06 1.37 15.36
C ILE A 284 -9.66 2.60 14.57
N LYS A 285 -9.97 2.62 13.28
CA LYS A 285 -9.66 3.73 12.36
C LYS A 285 -10.96 4.32 11.88
N VAL A 286 -11.08 5.65 11.94
CA VAL A 286 -12.30 6.34 11.55
C VAL A 286 -11.94 7.60 10.78
N VAL A 287 -12.51 7.72 9.58
CA VAL A 287 -12.48 8.95 8.79
C VAL A 287 -13.79 9.70 8.99
N ASN A 288 -13.67 10.99 9.31
CA ASN A 288 -14.74 11.97 9.18
C ASN A 288 -14.44 12.90 8.02
N PHE A 289 -14.98 12.57 6.85
CA PHE A 289 -14.86 13.37 5.63
C PHE A 289 -15.80 14.58 5.61
N GLY A 290 -16.73 14.65 6.57
CA GLY A 290 -17.73 15.71 6.69
C GLY A 290 -17.19 17.00 7.29
N GLY A 291 -17.95 18.08 7.08
CA GLY A 291 -17.63 19.42 7.60
C GLY A 291 -18.04 19.68 9.06
N ASN A 292 -18.65 18.69 9.74
CA ASN A 292 -19.15 18.83 11.10
C ASN A 292 -18.42 17.87 12.05
N THR A 293 -18.28 18.29 13.31
CA THR A 293 -17.85 17.39 14.40
C THR A 293 -18.85 16.27 14.60
N VAL A 294 -18.36 15.06 14.82
CA VAL A 294 -19.17 13.87 15.12
C VAL A 294 -18.82 13.34 16.51
N ILE A 295 -19.85 13.01 17.29
CA ILE A 295 -19.71 12.21 18.51
C ILE A 295 -20.00 10.76 18.13
N LEU A 296 -18.97 9.93 18.10
CA LEU A 296 -19.09 8.51 17.77
C LEU A 296 -19.14 7.69 19.05
N LYS A 297 -20.16 6.83 19.16
CA LYS A 297 -20.22 5.81 20.22
C LYS A 297 -19.58 4.52 19.70
N ILE A 298 -18.66 3.97 20.47
CA ILE A 298 -17.97 2.73 20.16
C ILE A 298 -18.36 1.70 21.22
N SER A 299 -18.84 0.54 20.76
CA SER A 299 -19.15 -0.63 21.58
C SER A 299 -18.30 -1.80 21.09
N ILE A 300 -17.62 -2.46 22.01
CA ILE A 300 -16.69 -3.56 21.74
C ILE A 300 -17.19 -4.77 22.53
N ASP A 301 -17.58 -5.81 21.79
CA ASP A 301 -18.05 -7.08 22.34
C ASP A 301 -17.00 -8.19 22.14
N GLY A 302 -17.12 -9.28 22.89
CA GLY A 302 -16.29 -10.48 22.73
C GLY A 302 -14.92 -10.44 23.40
N LEU A 303 -14.56 -9.34 24.07
CA LEU A 303 -13.38 -9.27 24.94
C LEU A 303 -13.69 -9.78 26.36
N GLU A 304 -12.66 -10.27 27.06
CA GLU A 304 -12.77 -10.52 28.50
C GLU A 304 -13.08 -9.20 29.23
N LYS A 305 -13.98 -9.25 30.21
CA LYS A 305 -14.36 -8.06 31.00
C LYS A 305 -13.13 -7.38 31.61
N ASN A 306 -13.04 -6.07 31.47
CA ASN A 306 -11.93 -5.24 31.98
C ASN A 306 -10.56 -5.59 31.38
N SER A 307 -10.52 -6.17 30.17
CA SER A 307 -9.26 -6.43 29.46
C SER A 307 -8.68 -5.17 28.81
N LEU A 308 -9.51 -4.18 28.50
CA LEU A 308 -9.07 -2.89 27.96
C LEU A 308 -8.51 -1.99 29.06
N GLN A 309 -7.38 -1.33 28.78
CA GLN A 309 -6.75 -0.39 29.70
C GLN A 309 -6.57 0.99 29.07
N SER A 310 -6.98 2.05 29.78
CA SER A 310 -6.64 3.42 29.39
C SER A 310 -5.12 3.65 29.38
N TYR A 311 -4.41 3.09 30.35
CA TYR A 311 -2.96 3.15 30.36
C TYR A 311 -2.38 2.31 29.22
N GLY A 312 -1.63 2.96 28.32
CA GLY A 312 -1.10 2.34 27.10
C GLY A 312 -2.03 2.44 25.89
N SER A 313 -3.24 2.96 26.03
CA SER A 313 -4.13 3.28 24.92
C SER A 313 -3.90 4.70 24.41
N THR A 314 -3.90 4.88 23.09
CA THR A 314 -3.59 6.17 22.45
C THR A 314 -4.63 6.54 21.39
N LYS A 315 -4.81 7.84 21.19
CA LYS A 315 -5.54 8.44 20.07
C LYS A 315 -4.55 9.17 19.17
N THR A 316 -4.57 8.91 17.86
CA THR A 316 -3.78 9.64 16.87
C THR A 316 -4.72 10.30 15.87
N ILE A 317 -4.54 11.59 15.60
CA ILE A 317 -5.43 12.37 14.72
C ILE A 317 -4.60 13.10 13.65
N LEU A 318 -5.04 13.01 12.40
CA LEU A 318 -4.61 13.86 11.29
C LEU A 318 -5.77 14.80 10.93
N THR A 319 -5.58 16.11 11.11
CA THR A 319 -6.58 17.15 10.79
C THR A 319 -5.92 18.53 10.71
N SER A 320 -6.67 19.54 10.29
CA SER A 320 -6.29 20.95 10.30
C SER A 320 -7.55 21.83 10.32
N SER A 321 -7.38 23.12 10.65
CA SER A 321 -8.48 24.10 10.61
C SER A 321 -8.98 24.37 9.19
N ASN A 322 -8.15 24.14 8.16
CA ASN A 322 -8.52 24.22 6.76
C ASN A 322 -8.20 22.90 6.04
N ARG A 323 -9.20 22.29 5.38
CA ARG A 323 -9.04 21.05 4.61
C ARG A 323 -8.11 21.16 3.41
N MET A 324 -7.82 22.38 2.94
CA MET A 324 -6.85 22.62 1.87
C MET A 324 -5.45 22.95 2.39
N ASP A 325 -5.16 22.75 3.68
CA ASP A 325 -3.82 22.94 4.20
C ASP A 325 -2.85 21.87 3.67
N GLU A 326 -1.63 22.31 3.37
CA GLU A 326 -0.53 21.53 2.81
C GLU A 326 0.75 21.75 3.64
N ASN A 327 1.68 20.80 3.56
CA ASN A 327 3.03 20.94 4.11
C ASN A 327 3.96 21.67 3.13
N SER A 328 5.04 22.25 3.64
CA SER A 328 6.05 22.94 2.82
C SER A 328 7.41 22.92 3.50
N PHE A 329 8.51 23.22 2.80
CA PHE A 329 9.83 23.34 3.43
C PHE A 329 9.88 24.33 4.61
N LYS A 330 9.06 25.39 4.57
CA LYS A 330 9.00 26.37 5.68
C LYS A 330 8.26 25.85 6.91
N VAL A 331 7.26 25.00 6.70
CA VAL A 331 6.42 24.41 7.74
C VAL A 331 6.16 22.94 7.37
N PRO A 332 7.14 22.04 7.56
CA PRO A 332 7.09 20.69 7.01
C PRO A 332 6.06 19.79 7.70
N ASN A 333 5.63 20.16 8.91
CA ASN A 333 4.66 19.42 9.72
C ASN A 333 3.43 20.29 10.04
N LYS A 334 2.97 21.13 9.10
CA LYS A 334 1.74 21.92 9.27
C LYS A 334 0.52 21.01 9.49
N VAL A 335 0.47 19.93 8.72
CA VAL A 335 -0.53 18.87 8.78
C VAL A 335 0.23 17.55 8.94
N ALA A 336 0.29 17.07 10.18
CA ALA A 336 0.95 15.84 10.57
C ALA A 336 0.15 15.16 11.71
N PRO A 337 0.33 13.85 11.95
CA PRO A 337 -0.44 13.14 12.95
C PRO A 337 -0.05 13.61 14.35
N ILE A 338 -1.04 13.89 15.19
CA ILE A 338 -0.85 14.24 16.60
C ILE A 338 -1.37 13.07 17.44
N GLN A 339 -0.47 12.47 18.23
CA GLN A 339 -0.81 11.40 19.17
C GLN A 339 -1.01 11.96 20.59
N SER A 340 -2.00 11.43 21.29
CA SER A 340 -2.28 11.69 22.70
C SER A 340 -2.72 10.40 23.41
N ASN A 341 -2.73 10.41 24.73
CA ASN A 341 -3.35 9.34 25.51
C ASN A 341 -4.87 9.28 25.24
N LEU A 342 -5.45 8.08 25.33
CA LEU A 342 -6.89 7.88 25.33
C LEU A 342 -7.35 7.61 26.77
N GLU A 343 -7.85 8.65 27.45
CA GLU A 343 -8.12 8.61 28.89
C GLU A 343 -9.29 7.68 29.27
N GLU A 344 -10.32 7.59 28.44
CA GLU A 344 -11.55 6.83 28.69
C GLU A 344 -11.66 5.57 27.80
N ALA A 345 -10.54 4.87 27.58
CA ALA A 345 -10.56 3.62 26.83
C ALA A 345 -11.39 2.57 27.59
N ALA A 346 -12.51 2.16 27.00
CA ALA A 346 -13.44 1.21 27.59
C ALA A 346 -14.15 0.40 26.51
N GLU A 347 -14.81 -0.69 26.92
CA GLU A 347 -15.65 -1.53 26.05
C GLU A 347 -16.78 -0.72 25.42
N ASN A 348 -17.30 0.26 26.17
CA ASN A 348 -18.25 1.26 25.69
C ASN A 348 -17.64 2.65 25.92
N MET A 349 -17.40 3.39 24.85
CA MET A 349 -16.81 4.73 24.93
C MET A 349 -17.43 5.69 23.92
N GLU A 350 -17.37 6.98 24.23
CA GLU A 350 -17.74 8.04 23.30
C GLU A 350 -16.49 8.82 22.91
N VAL A 351 -16.33 9.06 21.60
CA VAL A 351 -15.17 9.77 21.07
C VAL A 351 -15.61 10.90 20.16
N VAL A 352 -14.90 12.02 20.25
CA VAL A 352 -15.13 13.18 19.40
C VAL A 352 -14.20 13.13 18.19
N LEU A 353 -14.81 13.18 17.00
CA LEU A 353 -14.16 13.21 15.69
C LEU A 353 -14.30 14.62 15.10
N PRO A 354 -13.22 15.40 14.99
CA PRO A 354 -13.24 16.70 14.33
C PRO A 354 -13.72 16.61 12.87
N PRO A 355 -14.24 17.69 12.27
CA PRO A 355 -14.53 17.72 10.84
C PRO A 355 -13.25 17.54 10.03
N ASN A 356 -13.34 16.95 8.83
CA ASN A 356 -12.20 16.67 7.95
C ASN A 356 -11.02 16.09 8.76
N SER A 357 -11.22 14.89 9.30
CA SER A 357 -10.19 14.24 10.11
C SER A 357 -10.08 12.75 9.83
N PHE A 358 -8.88 12.24 10.07
CA PHE A 358 -8.63 10.81 10.17
C PHE A 358 -8.10 10.51 11.57
N THR A 359 -8.80 9.65 12.30
CA THR A 359 -8.47 9.32 13.69
C THR A 359 -8.27 7.82 13.84
N SER A 360 -7.21 7.43 14.54
CA SER A 360 -6.99 6.07 15.01
C SER A 360 -7.01 6.01 16.54
N PHE A 361 -7.73 5.04 17.08
CA PHE A 361 -7.73 4.67 18.48
C PHE A 361 -7.01 3.33 18.60
N ASN A 362 -5.86 3.32 19.27
CA ASN A 362 -5.09 2.11 19.54
C ASN A 362 -5.35 1.73 21.00
N LEU A 363 -6.18 0.71 21.19
CA LEU A 363 -6.65 0.24 22.49
C LEU A 363 -5.79 -0.93 22.96
N PHE A 364 -5.12 -0.77 24.09
CA PHE A 364 -4.30 -1.82 24.68
C PHE A 364 -5.18 -2.91 25.30
N ILE A 365 -4.96 -4.16 24.88
CA ILE A 365 -5.62 -5.35 25.43
C ILE A 365 -4.65 -6.03 26.39
N LYS A 366 -4.98 -6.03 27.68
CA LYS A 366 -4.22 -6.76 28.69
C LYS A 366 -4.42 -8.25 28.49
N SER A 367 -3.34 -8.98 28.23
CA SER A 367 -3.37 -10.44 28.27
C SER A 367 -3.34 -10.93 29.72
N ASN A 368 -4.29 -11.79 30.10
CA ASN A 368 -4.27 -12.53 31.36
C ASN A 368 -3.38 -13.79 31.31
N LYS A 369 -2.56 -13.98 30.25
CA LYS A 369 -1.60 -15.09 30.20
C LYS A 369 -0.55 -14.92 31.31
N ILE A 370 -0.78 -15.58 32.44
CA ILE A 370 0.25 -15.85 33.44
C ILE A 370 1.33 -16.66 32.73
N ARG A 371 2.43 -16.02 32.33
CA ARG A 371 3.66 -16.75 32.01
C ARG A 371 4.12 -17.41 33.31
N LEU A 372 3.79 -18.68 33.48
CA LEU A 372 4.38 -19.49 34.54
C LEU A 372 5.90 -19.48 34.31
N PRO A 373 6.72 -19.08 35.30
CA PRO A 373 8.15 -19.16 35.18
C PRO A 373 8.55 -20.63 35.20
N GLY A 374 9.11 -21.11 34.08
CA GLY A 374 9.76 -22.41 33.98
C GLY A 374 8.95 -23.48 33.26
N ASN A 375 9.31 -23.71 31.99
CA ASN A 375 9.47 -25.07 31.49
C ASN A 375 10.55 -25.05 30.41
N ASN A 376 11.80 -25.01 30.87
CA ASN A 376 12.91 -25.53 30.09
C ASN A 376 12.65 -27.02 29.92
N TYR A 377 12.09 -27.42 28.79
CA TYR A 377 12.16 -28.82 28.38
C TYR A 377 13.57 -29.10 27.89
N VAL A 378 14.41 -29.48 28.86
CA VAL A 378 15.61 -30.27 28.61
C VAL A 378 15.17 -31.71 28.34
N GLY A 379 15.58 -32.24 27.19
CA GLY A 379 15.87 -33.66 27.00
C GLY A 379 14.75 -34.52 26.42
N LYS A 380 14.95 -34.99 25.19
CA LYS A 380 15.44 -36.36 24.99
C LYS A 380 16.00 -36.53 23.57
N SER A 381 17.33 -36.67 23.51
CA SER A 381 17.98 -37.52 22.53
C SER A 381 17.63 -38.98 22.84
N SER A 382 17.24 -39.75 21.83
CA SER A 382 17.47 -41.20 21.79
C SER A 382 17.11 -41.73 20.40
N ASP A 383 18.17 -42.25 19.78
CA ASP A 383 18.33 -43.22 18.68
C ASP A 383 17.91 -42.85 17.25
#